data_AF-A0A1Q2CVS3-F1
#
_entry.id   AF-A0A1Q2CVS3-F1
#
_cell.length_a   1.000
_cell.length_b   1.000
_cell.length_c   1.000
_cell.angle_alpha   90.00
_cell.angle_beta   90.00
_cell.angle_gamma   90.00
#
_symmetry.space_group_name_H-M   'P 1'
#
loop_
_entity.id
_entity.type
_entity.pdbx_description
1 polymer ?
#
loop_
_entity_poly.entity_id
_entity_poly.type
_entity_poly.pdbx_seq_one_letter_code
_entity_poly.pdbx_strand_id
1 'polypeptide(L)'
;MNRGRIGLKLGFGALCVAAAAACTGTPEPAPTTLSASPLPVPSAPPAVLDRLPAVIEDLTTRPGEISLLQVTRDHVAARIHEGDQTRHELLVQNYDQGNPPVDIGRNDEFPAPTSTLDSASIVSEVETLASRCPGEYFEVTIVFLGETTRFATLKCPPDAADKISVSPTAVTLNGEVLPDLTGPWTLETWQQVLDETRALSIGGRMTSVYVLSPQLLLQVPTAESGPCTNLSFLRDLDGRFMSSSCNEQNLAESPAIDVKDRTAQQLADAAEATGLTINPSEGYLSVLWSAEGGTEHLKVEQGITEQTVPVG
;
A
#
# COMPACT_ATOMS: atom_id res chain seq x y z
N MET A 1 -18.36 -36.44 -45.30
CA MET A 1 -19.07 -37.46 -44.51
C MET A 1 -19.97 -36.73 -43.50
N ASN A 2 -21.24 -37.17 -43.41
CA ASN A 2 -22.24 -37.02 -42.32
C ASN A 2 -21.75 -36.33 -41.02
N ARG A 3 -22.47 -35.53 -40.24
CA ARG A 3 -23.86 -35.05 -39.99
C ARG A 3 -23.65 -33.96 -38.88
N GLY A 4 -24.49 -32.99 -38.56
CA GLY A 4 -25.89 -32.71 -38.88
C GLY A 4 -26.31 -31.35 -38.28
N ARG A 5 -27.45 -30.87 -38.76
CA ARG A 5 -28.24 -29.73 -38.29
C ARG A 5 -29.18 -30.14 -37.15
N ILE A 6 -29.41 -29.26 -36.18
CA ILE A 6 -30.63 -29.06 -35.37
C ILE A 6 -30.52 -27.59 -34.88
N GLY A 7 -31.33 -26.55 -35.18
CA GLY A 7 -32.76 -26.39 -35.45
C GLY A 7 -33.54 -26.37 -34.11
N LEU A 8 -34.38 -25.43 -33.68
CA LEU A 8 -35.02 -24.23 -34.19
C LEU A 8 -35.97 -23.74 -33.05
N LYS A 9 -36.37 -22.46 -33.08
CA LYS A 9 -37.67 -21.88 -32.61
C LYS A 9 -37.98 -21.64 -31.11
N LEU A 10 -37.99 -20.35 -30.77
CA LEU A 10 -39.16 -19.49 -30.42
C LEU A 10 -40.40 -20.13 -29.78
N GLY A 11 -40.84 -19.54 -28.66
CA GLY A 11 -42.20 -19.65 -28.12
C GLY A 11 -42.59 -18.42 -27.30
N PHE A 12 -43.46 -17.59 -27.88
CA PHE A 12 -44.26 -16.55 -27.23
C PHE A 12 -45.29 -17.17 -26.26
N GLY A 13 -45.67 -16.43 -25.22
CA GLY A 13 -46.86 -16.75 -24.43
C GLY A 13 -47.17 -15.68 -23.40
N ALA A 14 -48.19 -14.87 -23.67
CA ALA A 14 -48.71 -13.83 -22.80
C ALA A 14 -50.11 -14.20 -22.27
N LEU A 15 -50.47 -13.55 -21.15
CA LEU A 15 -51.82 -13.12 -20.71
C LEU A 15 -52.75 -14.00 -19.84
N CYS A 16 -53.57 -13.23 -19.09
CA CYS A 16 -54.77 -13.49 -18.25
C CYS A 16 -54.48 -13.82 -16.76
N VAL A 17 -54.77 -12.98 -15.74
CA VAL A 17 -55.91 -12.13 -15.29
C VAL A 17 -56.99 -12.87 -14.47
N ALA A 18 -57.21 -12.35 -13.25
CA ALA A 18 -58.38 -12.44 -12.34
C ALA A 18 -58.68 -13.79 -11.63
N ALA A 19 -59.28 -13.88 -10.43
CA ALA A 19 -59.60 -12.97 -9.31
C ALA A 19 -60.16 -13.83 -8.15
N ALA A 20 -60.08 -13.29 -6.92
CA ALA A 20 -61.01 -13.42 -5.78
C ALA A 20 -61.04 -14.68 -4.85
N ALA A 21 -60.87 -14.34 -3.56
CA ALA A 21 -61.66 -14.74 -2.38
C ALA A 21 -61.16 -15.84 -1.41
N ALA A 22 -60.69 -15.34 -0.26
CA ALA A 22 -61.12 -15.65 1.11
C ALA A 22 -60.40 -16.71 1.98
N CYS A 23 -60.19 -16.30 3.24
CA CYS A 23 -59.92 -17.07 4.47
C CYS A 23 -58.48 -17.61 4.60
N THR A 24 -57.69 -17.40 5.66
CA THR A 24 -57.94 -17.13 7.10
C THR A 24 -56.60 -16.76 7.76
N GLY A 25 -56.63 -15.78 8.67
CA GLY A 25 -55.76 -15.59 9.86
C GLY A 25 -54.26 -15.93 9.79
N THR A 26 -53.42 -14.88 9.84
CA THR A 26 -52.06 -14.95 10.38
C THR A 26 -51.85 -13.79 11.37
N PRO A 27 -51.27 -14.03 12.55
CA PRO A 27 -51.05 -13.00 13.54
C PRO A 27 -49.95 -12.04 13.10
N GLU A 28 -50.18 -10.76 13.32
CA GLU A 28 -49.24 -9.65 13.15
C GLU A 28 -47.98 -9.89 14.01
N PRO A 29 -46.76 -9.94 13.43
CA PRO A 29 -45.55 -9.96 14.24
C PRO A 29 -45.36 -8.56 14.84
N ALA A 30 -45.28 -8.51 16.16
CA ALA A 30 -44.93 -7.29 16.89
C ALA A 30 -43.65 -6.66 16.29
N PRO A 31 -43.53 -5.32 16.25
CA PRO A 31 -42.33 -4.67 15.75
C PRO A 31 -41.15 -5.06 16.64
N THR A 32 -40.27 -5.90 16.10
CA THR A 32 -38.98 -6.21 16.71
C THR A 32 -38.16 -4.93 16.71
N THR A 33 -38.17 -4.19 17.81
CA THR A 33 -37.16 -3.19 18.09
C THR A 33 -35.82 -3.93 18.17
N LEU A 34 -35.06 -3.86 17.08
CA LEU A 34 -33.65 -4.22 17.05
C LEU A 34 -32.95 -3.32 18.06
N SER A 35 -32.79 -3.83 19.28
CA SER A 35 -31.86 -3.28 20.25
C SER A 35 -30.48 -3.42 19.64
N ALA A 36 -29.97 -2.35 19.04
CA ALA A 36 -28.57 -2.26 18.66
C ALA A 36 -27.78 -2.42 19.96
N SER A 37 -27.14 -3.58 20.13
CA SER A 37 -26.12 -3.73 21.16
C SER A 37 -25.12 -2.59 20.97
N PRO A 38 -24.79 -1.83 22.03
CA PRO A 38 -23.76 -0.81 21.91
C PRO A 38 -22.50 -1.48 21.38
N LEU A 39 -21.90 -0.87 20.35
CA LEU A 39 -20.59 -1.29 19.84
C LEU A 39 -19.66 -1.48 21.05
N PRO A 40 -18.88 -2.57 21.12
CA PRO A 40 -17.95 -2.78 22.21
C PRO A 40 -17.09 -1.52 22.35
N VAL A 41 -17.09 -0.97 23.57
CA VAL A 41 -16.23 0.14 23.95
C VAL A 41 -14.78 -0.29 23.66
N PRO A 42 -13.95 0.56 23.01
CA PRO A 42 -12.57 0.20 22.74
C PRO A 42 -11.90 -0.25 24.05
N SER A 43 -11.43 -1.51 24.05
CA SER A 43 -10.58 -2.05 25.09
C SER A 43 -9.43 -1.08 25.34
N ALA A 44 -9.06 -0.87 26.60
CA ALA A 44 -7.93 -0.03 26.99
C ALA A 44 -6.72 -0.25 26.04
N PRO A 45 -5.96 0.82 25.70
CA PRO A 45 -4.83 0.68 24.79
C PRO A 45 -3.92 -0.45 25.30
N PRO A 46 -3.51 -1.38 24.42
CA PRO A 46 -2.68 -2.50 24.85
C PRO A 46 -1.42 -1.98 25.54
N ALA A 47 -1.00 -2.65 26.63
CA ALA A 47 0.16 -2.24 27.45
C ALA A 47 1.47 -2.07 26.64
N VAL A 48 1.52 -2.57 25.41
CA VAL A 48 2.61 -2.32 24.46
C VAL A 48 2.66 -0.87 24.00
N LEU A 49 1.52 -0.21 23.76
CA LEU A 49 1.47 1.20 23.35
C LEU A 49 1.97 2.13 24.46
N ASP A 50 1.63 1.84 25.73
CA ASP A 50 2.15 2.59 26.88
C ASP A 50 3.69 2.53 27.01
N ARG A 51 4.29 1.45 26.51
CA ARG A 51 5.75 1.22 26.53
C ARG A 51 6.46 1.74 25.29
N LEU A 52 5.73 1.97 24.20
CA LEU A 52 6.29 2.35 22.91
C LEU A 52 7.17 3.61 22.96
N PRO A 53 6.81 4.69 23.69
CA PRO A 53 7.68 5.87 23.81
C PRO A 53 9.07 5.53 24.36
N ALA A 54 9.14 4.74 25.44
CA ALA A 54 10.41 4.34 26.04
C ALA A 54 11.22 3.40 25.14
N VAL A 55 10.55 2.57 24.35
CA VAL A 55 11.22 1.69 23.37
C VAL A 55 11.88 2.51 22.26
N ILE A 56 11.18 3.51 21.72
CA ILE A 56 11.73 4.35 20.66
C ILE A 56 12.86 5.23 21.21
N GLU A 57 12.72 5.76 22.43
CA GLU A 57 13.80 6.51 23.09
C GLU A 57 15.05 5.64 23.26
N ASP A 58 14.91 4.41 23.78
CA ASP A 58 16.04 3.48 23.90
C ASP A 58 16.69 3.19 22.54
N LEU A 59 15.88 2.93 21.52
CA LEU A 59 16.34 2.74 20.14
C LEU A 59 17.15 3.92 19.59
N THR A 60 16.80 5.17 19.92
CA THR A 60 17.61 6.35 19.49
C THR A 60 18.99 6.42 20.11
N THR A 61 19.21 5.73 21.24
CA THR A 61 20.51 5.74 21.94
C THR A 61 21.44 4.61 21.52
N ARG A 62 20.93 3.63 20.78
CA ARG A 62 21.68 2.44 20.36
C ARG A 62 22.49 2.72 19.10
N PRO A 63 23.65 2.04 18.93
CA PRO A 63 24.36 2.08 17.65
C PRO A 63 23.53 1.36 16.57
N GLY A 64 23.51 1.95 15.37
CA GLY A 64 22.86 1.39 14.19
C GLY A 64 21.66 2.21 13.70
N GLU A 65 21.23 1.89 12.49
CA GLU A 65 20.15 2.58 11.77
C GLU A 65 18.92 1.69 11.69
N ILE A 66 17.75 2.26 11.98
CA ILE A 66 16.49 1.51 12.02
C ILE A 66 15.81 1.61 10.67
N SER A 67 15.64 0.48 10.01
CA SER A 67 14.95 0.41 8.71
C SER A 67 13.48 0.00 8.85
N LEU A 68 13.12 -0.69 9.93
CA LEU A 68 11.76 -1.20 10.15
C LEU A 68 11.40 -1.24 11.63
N LEU A 69 10.17 -0.83 11.95
CA LEU A 69 9.52 -1.00 13.25
C LEU A 69 8.18 -1.72 13.06
N GLN A 70 7.99 -2.85 13.72
CA GLN A 70 6.74 -3.59 13.75
C GLN A 70 6.13 -3.49 15.15
N VAL A 71 4.92 -2.97 15.23
CA VAL A 71 4.16 -2.82 16.48
C VAL A 71 2.87 -3.62 16.37
N THR A 72 2.65 -4.49 17.34
CA THR A 72 1.39 -5.23 17.46
C THR A 72 0.80 -5.01 18.86
N ARG A 73 -0.35 -5.61 19.11
CA ARG A 73 -0.94 -5.66 20.46
C ARG A 73 0.03 -6.23 21.52
N ASP A 74 0.86 -7.19 21.14
CA ASP A 74 1.61 -8.03 22.09
C ASP A 74 3.12 -7.78 22.08
N HIS A 75 3.67 -7.15 21.03
CA HIS A 75 5.10 -6.92 20.95
C HIS A 75 5.48 -5.71 20.09
N VAL A 76 6.71 -5.25 20.31
CA VAL A 76 7.44 -4.33 19.43
C VAL A 76 8.70 -5.04 18.95
N ALA A 77 8.91 -5.02 17.64
CA ALA A 77 10.07 -5.58 16.98
C ALA A 77 10.70 -4.54 16.05
N ALA A 78 12.02 -4.59 15.87
CA ALA A 78 12.74 -3.68 14.99
C ALA A 78 13.79 -4.39 14.15
N ARG A 79 14.10 -3.81 12.99
CA ARG A 79 15.26 -4.16 12.17
C ARG A 79 16.29 -3.05 12.28
N ILE A 80 17.52 -3.41 12.64
CA ILE A 80 18.62 -2.49 12.91
C ILE A 80 19.83 -2.86 12.06
N HIS A 81 20.41 -1.88 11.38
CA HIS A 81 21.61 -2.01 10.55
C HIS A 81 22.82 -1.42 11.29
N GLU A 82 23.85 -2.24 11.54
CA GLU A 82 25.12 -1.79 12.13
C GLU A 82 26.27 -2.16 11.20
N GLY A 83 26.68 -1.22 10.35
CA GLY A 83 27.57 -1.51 9.22
C GLY A 83 26.92 -2.50 8.26
N ASP A 84 27.65 -3.56 7.91
CA ASP A 84 27.17 -4.63 7.00
C ASP A 84 26.26 -5.67 7.70
N GLN A 85 26.01 -5.51 9.01
CA GLN A 85 25.18 -6.44 9.76
C GLN A 85 23.75 -5.92 9.90
N THR A 86 22.79 -6.76 9.52
CA THR A 86 21.37 -6.56 9.83
C THR A 86 20.97 -7.43 11.02
N ARG A 87 20.34 -6.84 12.03
CA ARG A 87 19.79 -7.55 13.20
C ARG A 87 18.29 -7.36 13.27
N HIS A 88 17.63 -8.41 13.73
CA HIS A 88 16.21 -8.45 14.01
C HIS A 88 16.04 -8.58 15.52
N GLU A 89 15.45 -7.56 16.15
CA GLU A 89 15.35 -7.48 17.61
C GLU A 89 13.90 -7.41 18.07
N LEU A 90 13.56 -8.23 19.06
CA LEU A 90 12.31 -8.14 19.79
C LEU A 90 12.54 -7.24 21.02
N LEU A 91 11.93 -6.07 21.02
CA LEU A 91 12.20 -5.01 22.00
C LEU A 91 11.25 -5.07 23.20
N VAL A 92 9.99 -5.37 22.93
CA VAL A 92 8.96 -5.56 23.96
C VAL A 92 8.17 -6.80 23.62
N GLN A 93 7.91 -7.63 24.62
CA GLN A 93 6.94 -8.71 24.53
C GLN A 93 6.09 -8.69 25.80
N ASN A 94 4.77 -8.63 25.61
CA ASN A 94 3.80 -8.77 26.67
C ASN A 94 3.51 -10.27 26.83
N TYR A 95 4.28 -10.94 27.69
CA TYR A 95 4.09 -12.37 27.94
C TYR A 95 2.90 -12.61 28.88
N ASP A 96 1.86 -13.25 28.36
CA ASP A 96 1.05 -14.23 29.10
C ASP A 96 0.89 -15.57 28.34
N GLN A 97 1.31 -15.70 27.07
CA GLN A 97 1.19 -16.94 26.30
C GLN A 97 2.43 -17.23 25.44
N GLY A 98 2.95 -18.46 25.56
CA GLY A 98 4.22 -18.94 24.98
C GLY A 98 4.22 -19.14 23.47
N ASN A 99 3.96 -18.09 22.69
CA ASN A 99 4.08 -18.14 21.23
C ASN A 99 5.53 -17.96 20.75
N PRO A 100 5.93 -18.62 19.65
CA PRO A 100 7.29 -18.60 19.10
C PRO A 100 7.71 -17.22 18.55
N PRO A 101 9.02 -17.00 18.35
CA PRO A 101 9.57 -15.73 17.88
C PRO A 101 8.98 -15.31 16.53
N VAL A 102 8.77 -14.01 16.40
CA VAL A 102 8.16 -13.35 15.24
C VAL A 102 9.10 -13.43 14.04
N ASP A 103 8.57 -13.89 12.91
CA ASP A 103 9.26 -13.83 11.61
C ASP A 103 9.16 -12.40 11.07
N ILE A 104 10.15 -11.56 11.39
CA ILE A 104 10.27 -10.21 10.84
C ILE A 104 10.78 -10.38 9.40
N GLY A 105 9.86 -10.72 8.48
CA GLY A 105 10.02 -10.83 7.02
C GLY A 105 11.47 -10.95 6.51
N ARG A 106 11.91 -12.18 6.22
CA ARG A 106 13.31 -12.51 5.98
C ARG A 106 13.99 -11.90 4.75
N ASN A 107 13.26 -11.28 3.85
CA ASN A 107 13.80 -10.83 2.58
C ASN A 107 13.60 -9.32 2.46
N ASP A 108 14.71 -8.58 2.42
CA ASP A 108 14.98 -7.49 1.49
C ASP A 108 16.07 -6.57 2.08
N GLU A 109 16.99 -6.14 1.21
CA GLU A 109 18.06 -5.19 1.49
C GLU A 109 17.46 -3.79 1.58
N PHE A 110 16.92 -3.45 2.75
CA PHE A 110 16.55 -2.08 3.03
C PHE A 110 17.82 -1.24 3.05
N PRO A 111 17.83 -0.03 2.45
CA PRO A 111 18.81 0.96 2.83
C PRO A 111 18.87 1.03 4.35
N ALA A 112 20.04 1.30 4.89
CA ALA A 112 20.13 1.87 6.21
C ALA A 112 19.70 3.35 6.05
N PRO A 113 18.49 3.77 6.49
CA PRO A 113 18.17 5.17 6.53
C PRO A 113 18.89 5.77 7.74
N THR A 114 19.67 6.80 7.47
CA THR A 114 20.09 7.73 8.51
C THR A 114 18.84 8.41 9.07
N SER A 115 18.65 8.40 10.39
CA SER A 115 18.08 9.53 11.16
C SER A 115 17.76 9.20 12.62
N THR A 116 17.77 10.28 13.38
CA THR A 116 17.08 10.49 14.65
C THR A 116 15.59 10.13 14.56
N LEU A 117 15.16 9.13 15.32
CA LEU A 117 13.73 8.77 15.42
C LEU A 117 12.97 9.85 16.20
N ASP A 118 11.98 10.48 15.57
CA ASP A 118 11.00 11.29 16.29
C ASP A 118 10.01 10.37 17.03
N SER A 119 10.32 10.10 18.29
CA SER A 119 9.51 9.23 19.15
C SER A 119 8.06 9.70 19.24
N ALA A 120 7.81 11.01 19.34
CA ALA A 120 6.46 11.53 19.50
C ALA A 120 5.64 11.32 18.22
N SER A 121 6.25 11.55 17.06
CA SER A 121 5.58 11.37 15.78
C SER A 121 5.30 9.89 15.46
N ILE A 122 6.24 8.99 15.75
CA ILE A 122 6.05 7.55 15.57
C ILE A 122 4.94 7.02 16.48
N VAL A 123 4.94 7.39 17.77
CA VAL A 123 3.88 6.99 18.72
C VAL A 123 2.52 7.47 18.23
N SER A 124 2.42 8.74 17.86
CA SER A 124 1.15 9.33 17.38
C SER A 124 0.65 8.63 16.11
N GLU A 125 1.53 8.22 15.19
CA GLU A 125 1.12 7.49 13.99
C GLU A 125 0.65 6.07 14.32
N VAL A 126 1.37 5.34 15.17
CA VAL A 126 0.97 4.00 15.60
C VAL A 126 -0.38 4.03 16.31
N GLU A 127 -0.60 4.97 17.24
CA GLU A 127 -1.88 5.14 17.94
C GLU A 127 -3.01 5.46 16.96
N THR A 128 -2.77 6.39 16.02
CA THR A 128 -3.75 6.79 15.01
C THR A 128 -4.12 5.61 14.12
N LEU A 129 -3.15 4.83 13.65
CA LEU A 129 -3.40 3.65 12.82
C LEU A 129 -4.10 2.55 13.62
N ALA A 130 -3.59 2.18 14.79
CA ALA A 130 -4.17 1.14 15.63
C ALA A 130 -5.63 1.43 15.99
N SER A 131 -6.00 2.69 16.21
CA SER A 131 -7.38 3.11 16.49
C SER A 131 -8.39 2.80 15.38
N ARG A 132 -7.91 2.53 14.15
CA ARG A 132 -8.76 2.17 12.99
C ARG A 132 -9.14 0.69 12.96
N CYS A 133 -8.52 -0.16 13.78
CA CYS A 133 -8.91 -1.56 13.87
C CYS A 133 -10.11 -1.72 14.81
N PRO A 134 -11.24 -2.27 14.34
CA PRO A 134 -12.41 -2.51 15.18
C PRO A 134 -12.22 -3.69 16.14
N GLY A 135 -11.21 -4.54 15.90
CA GLY A 135 -10.89 -5.72 16.70
C GLY A 135 -9.80 -5.47 17.73
N GLU A 136 -9.54 -6.51 18.53
CA GLU A 136 -8.48 -6.48 19.54
C GLU A 136 -7.07 -6.55 18.93
N TYR A 137 -6.95 -7.08 17.73
CA TYR A 137 -5.68 -7.32 17.05
C TYR A 137 -5.38 -6.27 16.00
N PHE A 138 -4.14 -5.79 16.00
CA PHE A 138 -3.57 -4.96 14.96
C PHE A 138 -2.11 -5.31 14.74
N GLU A 139 -1.63 -4.99 13.54
CA GLU A 139 -0.21 -4.96 13.19
C GLU A 139 0.04 -3.66 12.44
N VAL A 140 0.88 -2.81 13.01
CA VAL A 140 1.43 -1.62 12.36
C VAL A 140 2.86 -1.93 11.97
N THR A 141 3.19 -1.87 10.69
CA THR A 141 4.57 -1.95 10.20
C THR A 141 4.97 -0.59 9.65
N ILE A 142 6.04 -0.02 10.18
CA ILE A 142 6.64 1.24 9.73
C ILE A 142 7.98 0.92 9.08
N VAL A 143 8.15 1.31 7.83
CA VAL A 143 9.40 1.25 7.08
C VAL A 143 9.97 2.65 7.00
N PHE A 144 11.22 2.81 7.40
CA PHE A 144 11.95 4.07 7.32
C PHE A 144 12.69 4.11 5.97
N LEU A 145 12.37 5.10 5.14
CA LEU A 145 12.91 5.26 3.79
C LEU A 145 13.95 6.39 3.70
N GLY A 146 14.03 7.23 4.74
CA GLY A 146 14.97 8.34 4.86
C GLY A 146 14.78 9.07 6.19
N GLU A 147 15.35 10.26 6.34
CA GLU A 147 15.36 10.94 7.65
C GLU A 147 13.98 11.28 8.20
N THR A 148 13.10 11.69 7.29
CA THR A 148 11.73 12.12 7.60
C THR A 148 10.69 11.26 6.89
N THR A 149 11.14 10.39 5.99
CA THR A 149 10.27 9.66 5.09
C THR A 149 9.97 8.28 5.64
N ARG A 150 8.69 8.01 5.88
CA ARG A 150 8.22 6.75 6.47
C ARG A 150 6.98 6.23 5.77
N PHE A 151 6.96 4.93 5.53
CA PHE A 151 5.81 4.22 5.00
C PHE A 151 5.24 3.34 6.09
N ALA A 152 3.95 3.47 6.41
CA ALA A 152 3.32 2.61 7.40
C ALA A 152 2.13 1.83 6.81
N THR A 153 1.99 0.59 7.28
CA THR A 153 0.84 -0.26 6.95
C THR A 153 0.16 -0.68 8.24
N LEU A 154 -1.17 -0.69 8.21
CA LEU A 154 -2.01 -1.25 9.25
C LEU A 154 -2.70 -2.49 8.71
N LYS A 155 -2.62 -3.59 9.45
CA LYS A 155 -3.48 -4.77 9.26
C LYS A 155 -4.34 -4.98 10.50
N CYS A 156 -5.61 -5.27 10.27
CA CYS A 156 -6.58 -5.60 11.33
C CYS A 156 -7.05 -7.05 11.18
N PRO A 157 -6.20 -8.05 11.51
CA PRO A 157 -6.60 -9.44 11.38
C PRO A 157 -7.71 -9.78 12.38
N PRO A 158 -8.62 -10.72 12.03
CA PRO A 158 -9.70 -11.13 12.92
C PRO A 158 -9.18 -11.83 14.19
N ASP A 159 -8.05 -12.53 14.10
CA ASP A 159 -7.33 -13.10 15.22
C ASP A 159 -5.80 -13.12 15.02
N ALA A 160 -5.05 -13.56 16.03
CA ALA A 160 -3.58 -13.56 16.00
C ALA A 160 -2.95 -14.61 15.06
N ALA A 161 -3.70 -15.60 14.58
CA ALA A 161 -3.18 -16.67 13.71
C ALA A 161 -3.21 -16.24 12.22
N ASP A 162 -4.14 -15.36 11.84
CA ASP A 162 -4.37 -14.97 10.45
C ASP A 162 -3.47 -13.83 9.92
N LYS A 163 -2.43 -13.45 10.66
CA LYS A 163 -1.58 -12.25 10.40
C LYS A 163 -0.96 -12.17 9.00
N ILE A 164 -0.72 -13.32 8.35
CA ILE A 164 0.02 -13.40 7.08
C ILE A 164 -0.89 -13.14 5.85
N SER A 165 -2.20 -13.35 5.97
CA SER A 165 -3.12 -13.37 4.82
C SER A 165 -4.07 -12.18 4.72
N VAL A 166 -3.91 -11.16 5.56
CA VAL A 166 -4.85 -10.04 5.62
C VAL A 166 -4.28 -8.85 4.84
N SER A 167 -5.06 -8.37 3.86
CA SER A 167 -4.76 -7.12 3.13
C SER A 167 -4.67 -5.94 4.10
N PRO A 168 -3.80 -4.95 3.81
CA PRO A 168 -3.71 -3.77 4.65
C PRO A 168 -5.07 -3.05 4.71
N THR A 169 -5.46 -2.65 5.91
CA THR A 169 -6.68 -1.86 6.18
C THR A 169 -6.42 -0.37 6.01
N ALA A 170 -5.18 0.07 6.25
CA ALA A 170 -4.74 1.42 5.96
C ALA A 170 -3.26 1.42 5.61
N VAL A 171 -2.88 2.37 4.76
CA VAL A 171 -1.51 2.57 4.30
C VAL A 171 -1.23 4.06 4.36
N THR A 172 -0.08 4.45 4.86
CA THR A 172 0.34 5.85 4.95
C THR A 172 1.74 6.07 4.42
N LEU A 173 1.97 7.23 3.82
CA LEU A 173 3.28 7.77 3.54
C LEU A 173 3.39 9.12 4.25
N ASN A 174 4.35 9.24 5.17
CA ASN A 174 4.53 10.42 6.02
C ASN A 174 3.25 10.80 6.81
N GLY A 175 2.46 9.79 7.19
CA GLY A 175 1.17 9.97 7.89
C GLY A 175 -0.02 10.29 6.98
N GLU A 176 0.19 10.55 5.68
CA GLU A 176 -0.89 10.76 4.71
C GLU A 176 -1.39 9.42 4.17
N VAL A 177 -2.71 9.23 4.11
CA VAL A 177 -3.32 7.98 3.66
C VAL A 177 -3.09 7.79 2.17
N LEU A 178 -2.53 6.65 1.79
CA LEU A 178 -2.43 6.25 0.39
C LEU A 178 -3.70 5.51 -0.06
N PRO A 179 -4.21 5.80 -1.26
CA PRO A 179 -5.40 5.16 -1.80
C PRO A 179 -5.07 3.85 -2.51
N ASP A 180 -6.12 3.06 -2.73
CA ASP A 180 -6.10 1.88 -3.61
C ASP A 180 -6.03 2.33 -5.08
N LEU A 181 -5.02 1.83 -5.80
CA LEU A 181 -4.73 2.15 -7.20
C LEU A 181 -5.13 1.03 -8.17
N THR A 182 -5.87 0.01 -7.71
CA THR A 182 -6.25 -1.16 -8.53
C THR A 182 -7.30 -0.83 -9.60
N GLY A 183 -8.10 0.23 -9.40
CA GLY A 183 -9.14 0.66 -10.33
C GLY A 183 -8.63 1.47 -11.54
N PRO A 184 -9.54 1.94 -12.41
CA PRO A 184 -9.19 2.79 -13.55
C PRO A 184 -8.47 4.06 -13.12
N TRP A 185 -7.38 4.40 -13.80
CA TRP A 185 -6.60 5.59 -13.49
C TRP A 185 -7.28 6.84 -14.02
N THR A 186 -7.58 7.75 -13.10
CA THR A 186 -8.17 9.07 -13.40
C THR A 186 -7.15 10.17 -13.17
N LEU A 187 -7.53 11.42 -13.41
CA LEU A 187 -6.72 12.59 -13.04
C LEU A 187 -6.36 12.57 -11.54
N GLU A 188 -7.28 12.14 -10.68
CA GLU A 188 -7.04 12.02 -9.24
C GLU A 188 -5.99 10.95 -8.94
N THR A 189 -6.05 9.81 -9.62
CA THR A 189 -5.07 8.73 -9.49
C THR A 189 -3.67 9.19 -9.89
N TRP A 190 -3.55 9.91 -11.01
CA TRP A 190 -2.28 10.49 -11.44
C TRP A 190 -1.72 11.50 -10.45
N GLN A 191 -2.61 12.31 -9.85
CA GLN A 191 -2.21 13.25 -8.81
C GLN A 191 -1.67 12.52 -7.58
N GLN A 192 -2.32 11.44 -7.16
CA GLN A 192 -1.88 10.62 -6.03
C GLN A 192 -0.50 9.99 -6.27
N VAL A 193 -0.28 9.39 -7.44
CA VAL A 193 1.04 8.80 -7.80
C VAL A 193 2.12 9.88 -7.82
N LEU A 194 1.81 11.07 -8.33
CA LEU A 194 2.73 12.19 -8.37
C LEU A 194 3.06 12.71 -6.97
N ASP A 195 2.06 12.81 -6.08
CA ASP A 195 2.26 13.24 -4.70
C ASP A 195 3.04 12.21 -3.88
N GLU A 196 2.78 10.91 -4.07
CA GLU A 196 3.57 9.82 -3.49
C GLU A 196 5.03 9.90 -3.95
N THR A 197 5.24 10.10 -5.26
CA THR A 197 6.59 10.26 -5.84
C THR A 197 7.30 11.47 -5.24
N ARG A 198 6.61 12.59 -5.07
CA ARG A 198 7.17 13.81 -4.47
C ARG A 198 7.56 13.61 -3.01
N ALA A 199 6.71 12.93 -2.24
CA ALA A 199 6.96 12.63 -0.83
C ALA A 199 8.16 11.68 -0.63
N LEU A 200 8.43 10.79 -1.59
CA LEU A 200 9.62 9.94 -1.60
C LEU A 200 10.87 10.66 -2.15
N SER A 201 10.69 11.61 -3.08
CA SER A 201 11.79 12.26 -3.77
C SER A 201 12.58 13.24 -2.89
N ILE A 202 13.89 13.05 -2.79
CA ILE A 202 14.78 14.05 -2.22
C ILE A 202 15.02 15.12 -3.30
N GLY A 203 14.55 16.34 -3.05
CA GLY A 203 14.72 17.45 -3.98
C GLY A 203 13.73 17.45 -5.16
N GLY A 204 12.68 16.63 -5.14
CA GLY A 204 11.61 16.70 -6.15
C GLY A 204 11.93 16.02 -7.47
N ARG A 205 12.81 15.01 -7.46
CA ARG A 205 13.25 14.31 -8.66
C ARG A 205 12.89 12.83 -8.60
N MET A 206 12.64 12.22 -9.74
CA MET A 206 12.44 10.77 -9.88
C MET A 206 13.24 10.23 -11.07
N THR A 207 13.54 8.94 -11.07
CA THR A 207 14.13 8.26 -12.23
C THR A 207 13.04 7.63 -13.08
N SER A 208 12.11 6.91 -12.45
CA SER A 208 11.00 6.28 -13.15
C SER A 208 9.82 6.01 -12.22
N VAL A 209 8.62 5.98 -12.80
CA VAL A 209 7.41 5.42 -12.19
C VAL A 209 7.01 4.26 -13.08
N TYR A 210 6.95 3.07 -12.49
CA TYR A 210 6.64 1.85 -13.21
C TYR A 210 5.46 1.13 -12.56
N VAL A 211 4.38 0.99 -13.31
CA VAL A 211 3.23 0.18 -12.94
C VAL A 211 3.35 -1.14 -13.67
N LEU A 212 3.36 -2.23 -12.94
CA LEU A 212 3.29 -3.59 -13.49
C LEU A 212 2.23 -4.33 -12.72
N SER A 213 0.98 -4.34 -13.21
CA SER A 213 -0.15 -4.85 -12.42
C SER A 213 0.16 -6.24 -11.84
N PRO A 214 0.10 -6.40 -10.49
CA PRO A 214 -0.59 -5.55 -9.51
C PRO A 214 0.31 -4.58 -8.70
N GLN A 215 1.46 -4.16 -9.23
CA GLN A 215 2.51 -3.45 -8.48
C GLN A 215 2.78 -2.04 -9.00
N LEU A 216 3.20 -1.17 -8.08
CA LEU A 216 3.76 0.15 -8.33
C LEU A 216 5.21 0.17 -7.83
N LEU A 217 6.14 0.46 -8.74
CA LEU A 217 7.55 0.69 -8.47
C LEU A 217 7.85 2.18 -8.71
N LEU A 218 8.32 2.85 -7.67
CA LEU A 218 8.79 4.23 -7.72
C LEU A 218 10.31 4.22 -7.56
N GLN A 219 11.02 4.81 -8.52
CA GLN A 219 12.47 4.94 -8.46
C GLN A 219 12.84 6.40 -8.25
N VAL A 220 13.45 6.72 -7.10
CA VAL A 220 13.82 8.08 -6.72
C VAL A 220 15.32 8.21 -6.44
N PRO A 221 16.01 9.20 -7.02
CA PRO A 221 17.39 9.47 -6.67
C PRO A 221 17.50 9.93 -5.21
N THR A 222 18.45 9.37 -4.46
CA THR A 222 18.61 9.59 -3.02
C THR A 222 19.73 10.59 -2.69
N ALA A 223 20.84 10.54 -3.42
CA ALA A 223 21.94 11.51 -3.36
C ALA A 223 22.87 11.34 -4.57
N GLU A 224 23.62 12.38 -4.93
CA GLU A 224 24.64 12.29 -5.99
C GLU A 224 25.89 11.50 -5.54
N SER A 225 26.08 11.29 -4.24
CA SER A 225 27.24 10.59 -3.69
C SER A 225 26.85 9.70 -2.51
N GLY A 226 27.12 8.40 -2.62
CA GLY A 226 26.84 7.38 -1.61
C GLY A 226 26.65 6.00 -2.27
N PRO A 227 26.62 4.92 -1.49
CA PRO A 227 26.35 3.57 -2.02
C PRO A 227 24.89 3.42 -2.51
N CYS A 228 23.99 4.29 -2.06
CA CYS A 228 22.62 4.37 -2.57
C CYS A 228 22.47 5.62 -3.44
N THR A 229 22.47 5.45 -4.76
CA THR A 229 22.20 6.55 -5.71
C THR A 229 20.75 6.55 -6.18
N ASN A 230 20.04 5.42 -6.06
CA ASN A 230 18.63 5.32 -6.38
C ASN A 230 17.89 4.39 -5.41
N LEU A 231 16.81 4.89 -4.80
CA LEU A 231 15.86 4.12 -4.01
C LEU A 231 14.77 3.58 -4.94
N SER A 232 14.68 2.26 -5.03
CA SER A 232 13.53 1.56 -5.61
C SER A 232 12.55 1.28 -4.47
N PHE A 233 11.35 1.84 -4.56
CA PHE A 233 10.24 1.61 -3.63
C PHE A 233 9.13 0.83 -4.35
N LEU A 234 8.83 -0.38 -3.88
CA LEU A 234 7.85 -1.27 -4.46
C LEU A 234 6.69 -1.51 -3.49
N ARG A 235 5.47 -1.31 -3.97
CA ARG A 235 4.24 -1.69 -3.28
C ARG A 235 3.25 -2.33 -4.24
N ASP A 236 2.34 -3.13 -3.71
CA ASP A 236 1.15 -3.52 -4.45
C ASP A 236 0.23 -2.29 -4.62
N LEU A 237 -0.60 -2.31 -5.66
CA LEU A 237 -1.54 -1.23 -5.97
C LEU A 237 -2.63 -1.10 -4.91
N ASP A 238 -2.92 -2.16 -4.15
CA ASP A 238 -3.77 -2.14 -2.95
C ASP A 238 -3.11 -1.46 -1.74
N GLY A 239 -1.87 -0.99 -1.90
CA GLY A 239 -1.09 -0.28 -0.90
C GLY A 239 -0.20 -1.17 -0.04
N ARG A 240 -0.17 -2.50 -0.23
CA ARG A 240 0.71 -3.37 0.53
C ARG A 240 2.18 -3.06 0.24
N PHE A 241 2.95 -2.70 1.27
CA PHE A 241 4.41 -2.62 1.12
C PHE A 241 4.95 -3.96 0.66
N MET A 242 5.76 -3.96 -0.41
CA MET A 242 6.42 -5.14 -0.90
C MET A 242 7.89 -5.12 -0.51
N SER A 243 8.62 -4.12 -1.00
CA SER A 243 10.05 -4.03 -0.77
C SER A 243 10.55 -2.61 -1.01
N SER A 244 11.75 -2.34 -0.51
CA SER A 244 12.53 -1.18 -0.92
C SER A 244 13.98 -1.59 -1.04
N SER A 245 14.67 -1.14 -2.07
CA SER A 245 16.10 -1.41 -2.24
C SER A 245 16.85 -0.18 -2.68
N CYS A 246 18.11 -0.10 -2.24
CA CYS A 246 19.06 0.88 -2.75
C CYS A 246 19.89 0.25 -3.85
N ASN A 247 19.93 0.92 -5.00
CA ASN A 247 20.67 0.46 -6.16
C ASN A 247 21.65 1.55 -6.59
N GLU A 248 22.81 1.10 -7.06
CA GLU A 248 23.70 1.96 -7.85
C GLU A 248 23.13 2.02 -9.27
N GLN A 249 22.46 3.13 -9.62
CA GLN A 249 22.01 3.36 -10.99
C GLN A 249 22.88 4.43 -11.66
N ASN A 250 23.28 4.14 -12.90
CA ASN A 250 23.91 5.12 -13.77
C ASN A 250 22.85 6.13 -14.24
N LEU A 251 22.81 7.30 -13.61
CA LEU A 251 21.89 8.39 -14.00
C LEU A 251 22.10 8.89 -15.43
N ALA A 252 23.22 8.56 -16.09
CA ALA A 252 23.42 8.85 -17.51
C ALA A 252 22.53 7.99 -18.42
N GLU A 253 22.17 6.78 -17.98
CA GLU A 253 21.30 5.84 -18.71
C GLU A 253 19.82 6.04 -18.37
N SER A 254 19.52 6.57 -17.18
CA SER A 254 18.17 6.94 -16.77
C SER A 254 18.20 8.30 -16.08
N PRO A 255 18.16 9.40 -16.86
CA PRO A 255 18.17 10.75 -16.32
C PRO A 255 17.00 10.97 -15.38
N ALA A 256 17.25 11.64 -14.25
CA ALA A 256 16.19 11.99 -13.33
C ALA A 256 15.32 13.13 -13.90
N ILE A 257 14.01 12.94 -13.80
CA ILE A 257 12.93 13.86 -14.12
C ILE A 257 12.66 14.78 -12.93
N ASP A 258 12.39 16.07 -13.18
CA ASP A 258 11.90 16.99 -12.14
C ASP A 258 10.38 16.87 -12.02
N VAL A 259 9.90 16.34 -10.89
CA VAL A 259 8.47 16.12 -10.64
C VAL A 259 7.79 17.30 -9.96
N LYS A 260 8.53 18.33 -9.55
CA LYS A 260 7.95 19.54 -8.93
C LYS A 260 7.12 20.34 -9.92
N ASP A 261 7.60 20.43 -11.15
CA ASP A 261 6.98 21.23 -12.21
C ASP A 261 5.96 20.42 -13.03
N ARG A 262 5.78 19.14 -12.70
CA ARG A 262 4.83 18.24 -13.37
C ARG A 262 3.45 18.35 -12.76
N THR A 263 2.43 18.12 -13.56
CA THR A 263 1.03 18.11 -13.11
C THR A 263 0.39 16.78 -13.47
N ALA A 264 -0.60 16.36 -12.68
CA ALA A 264 -1.40 15.19 -13.01
C ALA A 264 -2.06 15.32 -14.39
N GLN A 265 -2.42 16.54 -14.80
CA GLN A 265 -3.02 16.79 -16.12
C GLN A 265 -2.06 16.44 -17.26
N GLN A 266 -0.78 16.78 -17.16
CA GLN A 266 0.20 16.40 -18.19
C GLN A 266 0.35 14.88 -18.32
N LEU A 267 0.32 14.15 -17.20
CA LEU A 267 0.37 12.69 -17.20
C LEU A 267 -0.92 12.09 -17.75
N ALA A 268 -2.08 12.67 -17.40
CA ALA A 268 -3.38 12.25 -17.91
C ALA A 268 -3.51 12.50 -19.42
N ASP A 269 -3.10 13.67 -19.93
CA ASP A 269 -3.10 14.00 -21.35
C ASP A 269 -2.18 13.06 -22.14
N ALA A 270 -1.00 12.74 -21.60
CA ALA A 270 -0.12 11.74 -22.18
C ALA A 270 -0.79 10.35 -22.19
N ALA A 271 -1.36 9.91 -21.07
CA ALA A 271 -2.09 8.65 -21.01
C ALA A 271 -3.22 8.58 -22.05
N GLU A 272 -4.02 9.64 -22.20
CA GLU A 272 -5.08 9.73 -23.21
C GLU A 272 -4.52 9.68 -24.64
N ALA A 273 -3.37 10.31 -24.90
CA ALA A 273 -2.71 10.30 -26.20
C ALA A 273 -2.23 8.90 -26.63
N THR A 274 -2.04 7.96 -25.69
CA THR A 274 -1.77 6.56 -26.03
C THR A 274 -2.98 5.86 -26.67
N GLY A 275 -4.20 6.37 -26.44
CA GLY A 275 -5.44 5.71 -26.82
C GLY A 275 -5.75 4.43 -26.04
N LEU A 276 -4.98 4.12 -24.99
CA LEU A 276 -5.16 2.96 -24.12
C LEU A 276 -5.81 3.40 -22.81
N THR A 277 -6.73 2.58 -22.30
CA THR A 277 -7.31 2.80 -20.97
C THR A 277 -6.40 2.17 -19.93
N ILE A 278 -5.86 3.00 -19.03
CA ILE A 278 -5.02 2.52 -17.92
C ILE A 278 -5.94 2.03 -16.81
N ASN A 279 -6.13 0.71 -16.77
CA ASN A 279 -6.89 0.04 -15.72
C ASN A 279 -6.13 -1.20 -15.24
N PRO A 280 -5.38 -1.12 -14.12
CA PRO A 280 -4.61 -2.25 -13.61
C PRO A 280 -5.46 -3.49 -13.26
N SER A 281 -6.76 -3.35 -13.02
CA SER A 281 -7.66 -4.49 -12.80
C SER A 281 -7.95 -5.31 -14.07
N GLU A 282 -7.60 -4.81 -15.26
CA GLU A 282 -7.90 -5.43 -16.54
C GLU A 282 -6.65 -6.04 -17.21
N GLY A 283 -6.33 -7.27 -16.80
CA GLY A 283 -5.30 -8.08 -17.47
C GLY A 283 -3.88 -7.56 -17.25
N TYR A 284 -3.00 -7.85 -18.22
CA TYR A 284 -1.63 -7.36 -18.18
C TYR A 284 -1.59 -5.88 -18.59
N LEU A 285 -1.10 -5.05 -17.68
CA LEU A 285 -0.85 -3.63 -17.87
C LEU A 285 0.56 -3.30 -17.37
N SER A 286 1.34 -2.64 -18.22
CA SER A 286 2.59 -1.99 -17.86
C SER A 286 2.54 -0.51 -18.23
N VAL A 287 2.88 0.38 -17.30
CA VAL A 287 2.99 1.82 -17.52
C VAL A 287 4.34 2.28 -17.02
N LEU A 288 5.16 2.87 -17.88
CA LEU A 288 6.46 3.43 -17.54
C LEU A 288 6.48 4.92 -17.87
N TRP A 289 6.65 5.75 -16.84
CA TRP A 289 7.05 7.14 -17.01
C TRP A 289 8.53 7.26 -16.69
N SER A 290 9.32 7.66 -17.69
CA SER A 290 10.77 7.83 -17.56
C SER A 290 11.30 8.85 -18.58
N ALA A 291 12.57 9.21 -18.45
CA ALA A 291 13.28 10.03 -19.43
C ALA A 291 14.36 9.20 -20.13
N GLU A 292 14.46 9.34 -21.45
CA GLU A 292 15.54 8.77 -22.26
C GLU A 292 16.11 9.87 -23.16
N GLY A 293 17.44 10.01 -23.20
CA GLY A 293 18.09 11.05 -23.99
C GLY A 293 17.67 12.48 -23.63
N GLY A 294 17.18 12.71 -22.41
CA GLY A 294 16.65 14.00 -21.95
C GLY A 294 15.21 14.31 -22.37
N THR A 295 14.50 13.36 -22.99
CA THR A 295 13.08 13.50 -23.33
C THR A 295 12.23 12.59 -22.46
N GLU A 296 11.22 13.17 -21.82
CA GLU A 296 10.25 12.44 -21.01
C GLU A 296 9.21 11.75 -21.87
N HIS A 297 8.87 10.52 -21.49
CA HIS A 297 7.85 9.75 -22.18
C HIS A 297 7.04 8.91 -21.21
N LEU A 298 5.81 8.62 -21.63
CA LEU A 298 4.94 7.64 -21.03
C LEU A 298 4.80 6.49 -22.02
N LYS A 299 5.27 5.31 -21.61
CA LYS A 299 5.08 4.06 -22.32
C LYS A 299 3.98 3.26 -21.65
N VAL A 300 2.97 2.85 -22.40
CA VAL A 300 1.85 2.03 -21.93
C VAL A 300 1.79 0.76 -22.77
N GLU A 301 1.80 -0.39 -22.10
CA GLU A 301 1.63 -1.71 -22.70
C GLU A 301 0.39 -2.38 -22.08
N GLN A 302 -0.54 -2.81 -22.92
CA GLN A 302 -1.74 -3.53 -22.51
C GLN A 302 -1.98 -4.74 -23.43
N GLY A 303 -1.83 -5.94 -22.87
CA GLY A 303 -1.85 -7.19 -23.63
C GLY A 303 -0.73 -7.26 -24.68
N ILE A 304 -1.08 -7.11 -25.96
CA ILE A 304 -0.10 -7.10 -27.09
C ILE A 304 0.14 -5.70 -27.67
N THR A 305 -0.56 -4.69 -27.15
CA THR A 305 -0.50 -3.32 -27.68
C THR A 305 0.48 -2.53 -26.83
N GLU A 306 1.40 -1.83 -27.49
CA GLU A 306 2.38 -0.94 -26.86
C GLU A 306 2.29 0.43 -27.52
N GLN A 307 2.28 1.49 -26.73
CA GLN A 307 2.30 2.88 -27.19
C GLN A 307 3.26 3.70 -26.32
N THR A 308 4.05 4.57 -26.96
CA THR A 308 4.95 5.50 -26.28
C THR A 308 4.64 6.90 -26.76
N VAL A 309 4.39 7.81 -25.82
CA VAL A 309 4.05 9.20 -26.09
C VAL A 309 4.95 10.14 -25.28
N PRO A 310 5.31 11.31 -25.80
CA PRO A 310 6.04 12.30 -25.03
C PRO A 310 5.18 12.84 -23.89
N VAL A 311 5.82 13.15 -22.76
CA VAL A 311 5.18 13.87 -21.65
C VAL A 311 5.72 15.30 -21.65
N GLY A 312 4.84 16.25 -21.96
CA GLY A 312 5.01 17.71 -21.72
C GLY A 312 6.39 18.32 -21.92
#